data_AF-A0A7C6HM63-F1
#
_entry.id   AF-A0A7C6HM63-F1
#
_cell.length_a   1.000
_cell.length_b   1.000
_cell.length_c   1.000
_cell.angle_alpha   90.00
_cell.angle_beta   90.00
_cell.angle_gamma   90.00
#
_symmetry.space_group_name_H-M   'P 1'
#
loop_
_entity.id
_entity.type
_entity.pdbx_description
1 polymer ?
#
loop_
_entity_poly.entity_id
_entity_poly.type
_entity_poly.pdbx_seq_one_letter_code
_entity_poly.pdbx_strand_id
1 'polypeptide(L)'
;MFAQVIECIPNFSEGRDPEKLQRIIAPFYEDKEVKVLDYSQDADHNRAVVTVIGTYKGLKRTVPLVAGKARDEIDLRGHKGAHPRMGAMDVCPFVP
;
A
#
# COMPACT_ATOMS: atom_id res chain seq x y z
N MET A 1 10.70 -3.58 20.70
CA MET A 1 9.96 -4.74 20.16
C MET A 1 8.47 -4.42 20.37
N PHE A 2 7.65 -4.48 19.33
CA PHE A 2 6.21 -4.20 19.44
C PHE A 2 5.54 -5.29 20.28
N ALA A 3 4.70 -4.92 21.26
CA ALA A 3 4.08 -5.89 22.17
C ALA A 3 2.97 -6.73 21.51
N GLN A 4 2.31 -6.17 20.49
CA GLN A 4 1.40 -6.82 19.54
C GLN A 4 1.60 -6.18 18.18
N VAL A 5 1.66 -6.99 17.13
CA VAL A 5 1.90 -6.57 15.75
C VAL A 5 0.74 -7.05 14.91
N ILE A 6 0.28 -6.20 14.00
CA ILE A 6 -0.67 -6.55 12.95
C ILE A 6 0.08 -6.44 11.64
N GLU A 7 -0.04 -7.44 10.78
CA GLU A 7 0.38 -7.36 9.39
C GLU A 7 -0.74 -6.72 8.56
N CYS A 8 -0.39 -5.79 7.69
CA CYS A 8 -1.27 -5.18 6.72
C CYS A 8 -0.65 -5.31 5.33
N ILE A 9 -1.47 -5.71 4.35
CA ILE A 9 -0.99 -6.12 3.02
C ILE A 9 -1.70 -5.31 1.91
N PRO A 10 -1.62 -3.98 1.90
CA PRO A 10 -2.33 -3.18 0.91
C PRO A 10 -1.86 -3.49 -0.51
N ASN A 11 -2.79 -3.47 -1.45
CA ASN A 11 -2.53 -3.67 -2.87
C ASN A 11 -2.89 -2.40 -3.63
N PHE A 12 -2.05 -2.02 -4.58
CA PHE A 12 -2.22 -0.82 -5.38
C PHE A 12 -2.34 -1.16 -6.86
N SER A 13 -3.21 -0.46 -7.56
CA SER A 13 -3.34 -0.50 -9.02
C SER A 13 -2.23 0.33 -9.69
N GLU A 14 -0.98 -0.01 -9.37
CA GLU A 14 0.23 0.58 -9.93
C GLU A 14 1.38 -0.42 -9.80
N GLY A 15 1.93 -0.89 -10.91
CA GLY A 15 3.03 -1.85 -10.95
C GLY A 15 4.18 -1.45 -11.88
N ARG A 16 4.19 -0.22 -12.40
CA ARG A 16 5.12 0.23 -13.44
C ARG A 16 5.92 1.46 -13.04
N ASP A 17 5.35 2.34 -12.24
CA ASP A 17 5.99 3.56 -11.76
C ASP A 17 6.46 3.38 -10.30
N PRO A 18 7.75 3.08 -10.08
CA PRO A 18 8.29 2.89 -8.73
C PRO A 18 8.28 4.18 -7.92
N GLU A 19 8.51 5.34 -8.55
CA GLU A 19 8.49 6.63 -7.84
C GLU A 19 7.10 6.97 -7.33
N LYS A 20 6.08 6.69 -8.14
CA LYS A 20 4.69 6.81 -7.72
C LYS A 20 4.37 5.91 -6.55
N LEU A 21 4.78 4.64 -6.61
CA LEU A 21 4.59 3.73 -5.47
C LEU A 21 5.27 4.27 -4.21
N GLN A 22 6.52 4.74 -4.30
CA GLN A 22 7.24 5.33 -3.18
C GLN A 22 6.51 6.54 -2.59
N ARG A 23 5.98 7.45 -3.43
CA ARG A 23 5.16 8.57 -2.95
C ARG A 23 3.92 8.11 -2.22
N ILE A 24 3.25 7.06 -2.71
CA ILE A 24 2.04 6.48 -2.09
C ILE A 24 2.35 5.90 -0.71
N ILE A 25 3.43 5.12 -0.58
CA ILE A 25 3.75 4.38 0.65
C ILE A 25 4.61 5.16 1.65
N ALA A 26 5.06 6.38 1.30
CA ALA A 26 5.86 7.25 2.17
C ALA A 26 5.32 7.39 3.62
N PRO A 27 4.00 7.53 3.87
CA PRO A 27 3.48 7.62 5.25
C PRO A 27 3.81 6.40 6.13
N PHE A 28 4.02 5.21 5.55
CA PHE A 28 4.45 4.05 6.33
C PHE A 28 5.89 4.18 6.85
N TYR A 29 6.76 4.92 6.15
CA TYR A 29 8.14 5.17 6.58
C TYR A 29 8.26 6.32 7.59
N GLU A 30 7.28 7.23 7.61
CA GLU A 30 7.28 8.41 8.49
C GLU A 30 6.79 8.09 9.92
N ASP A 31 6.08 6.98 10.11
CA ASP A 31 5.51 6.58 11.41
C ASP A 31 6.35 5.51 12.12
N LYS A 32 6.83 5.83 13.32
CA LYS A 32 7.70 4.94 14.13
C LYS A 32 6.99 3.68 14.64
N GLU A 33 5.66 3.63 14.62
CA GLU A 33 4.87 2.47 15.01
C GLU A 33 4.56 1.53 13.83
N VAL A 34 5.13 1.81 12.65
CA VAL A 34 4.91 1.08 11.41
C VAL A 34 6.25 0.74 10.77
N LYS A 35 6.34 -0.41 10.09
CA LYS A 35 7.52 -0.84 9.37
C LYS A 35 7.12 -1.57 8.10
N VAL A 36 7.56 -1.05 6.94
CA VAL A 36 7.50 -1.78 5.67
C VAL A 36 8.49 -2.94 5.71
N LEU A 37 8.00 -4.15 5.47
CA LEU A 37 8.81 -5.36 5.40
C LEU A 37 9.25 -5.66 3.98
N ASP A 38 8.34 -5.48 3.02
CA ASP A 38 8.58 -5.76 1.62
C ASP A 38 7.61 -4.97 0.74
N TYR A 39 7.98 -4.77 -0.52
CA TYR A 39 7.04 -4.38 -1.57
C TYR A 39 7.46 -5.00 -2.90
N SER A 40 6.47 -5.38 -3.70
CA SER A 40 6.66 -5.96 -5.02
C SER A 40 5.80 -5.23 -6.03
N GLN A 41 6.32 -5.07 -7.25
CA GLN A 41 5.62 -4.48 -8.39
C GLN A 41 5.62 -5.48 -9.54
N ASP A 42 4.46 -5.64 -10.16
CA ASP A 42 4.28 -6.47 -11.34
C ASP A 42 3.77 -5.59 -12.49
N ALA A 43 4.60 -5.40 -13.51
CA ALA A 43 4.32 -4.52 -14.63
C ALA A 43 3.25 -5.07 -15.58
N ASP A 44 3.12 -6.40 -15.69
CA ASP A 44 2.14 -7.06 -16.57
C ASP A 44 0.75 -6.99 -15.93
N HIS A 45 0.67 -7.27 -14.64
CA HIS A 45 -0.54 -7.13 -13.84
C HIS A 45 -0.87 -5.67 -13.52
N ASN A 46 0.10 -4.76 -13.66
CA ASN A 46 0.06 -3.37 -13.22
C ASN A 46 -0.46 -3.24 -11.78
N ARG A 47 0.16 -4.01 -10.89
CA ARG A 47 -0.23 -4.13 -9.48
C ARG A 47 1.01 -4.13 -8.60
N ALA A 48 0.90 -3.47 -7.45
CA ALA A 48 1.87 -3.58 -6.38
C ALA A 48 1.24 -4.19 -5.14
N VAL A 49 2.05 -4.95 -4.40
CA VAL A 49 1.72 -5.48 -3.08
C VAL A 49 2.76 -4.98 -2.12
N VAL A 50 2.32 -4.41 -1.00
CA VAL A 50 3.21 -3.90 0.05
C VAL A 50 2.89 -4.66 1.32
N THR A 51 3.91 -5.21 1.97
CA THR A 51 3.77 -5.90 3.26
C THR A 51 4.30 -4.98 4.34
N VAL A 52 3.44 -4.62 5.27
CA VAL A 52 3.77 -3.70 6.37
C VAL A 52 3.31 -4.30 7.69
N ILE A 53 4.13 -4.14 8.73
CA ILE A 53 3.75 -4.48 10.10
C ILE A 53 3.65 -3.24 10.95
N GLY A 54 2.77 -3.23 11.94
CA GLY A 54 2.70 -2.11 12.88
C GLY A 54 1.81 -2.37 14.07
N THR A 55 1.80 -1.41 14.99
CA THR A 55 0.79 -1.39 16.06
C THR A 55 -0.56 -1.00 15.47
N TYR A 56 -1.65 -1.36 16.15
CA TYR A 56 -2.99 -0.90 15.79
C TYR A 56 -3.05 0.63 15.61
N LYS A 57 -2.39 1.38 16.50
CA LYS A 57 -2.38 2.85 16.45
C LYS A 57 -1.59 3.37 15.25
N GLY A 58 -0.43 2.77 14.95
CA GLY A 58 0.38 3.11 13.79
C GLY A 58 -0.39 2.90 12.49
N LEU A 59 -0.89 1.68 12.27
CA LEU A 59 -1.64 1.34 11.06
C LEU A 59 -2.92 2.16 10.90
N LYS A 60 -3.64 2.44 12.00
CA LYS A 60 -4.84 3.30 11.98
C LYS A 60 -4.53 4.73 11.51
N ARG A 61 -3.33 5.26 11.78
CA ARG A 61 -2.91 6.57 11.27
C ARG A 61 -2.46 6.51 9.83
N THR A 62 -1.64 5.53 9.46
CA THR A 62 -0.93 5.52 8.18
C THR A 62 -1.76 4.98 7.02
N VAL A 63 -2.57 3.94 7.23
CA VAL A 63 -3.33 3.31 6.13
C VAL A 63 -4.28 4.30 5.43
N PRO A 64 -5.08 5.14 6.14
CA PRO A 64 -5.91 6.14 5.48
C PRO A 64 -5.10 7.19 4.68
N LEU A 65 -3.92 7.57 5.16
CA LEU A 65 -3.04 8.51 4.46
C LEU A 65 -2.50 7.91 3.16
N VAL A 66 -2.07 6.65 3.20
CA VAL A 66 -1.61 5.90 2.03
C VAL A 66 -2.74 5.70 1.02
N ALA A 67 -3.95 5.37 1.49
CA ALA A 67 -5.13 5.27 0.64
C ALA A 67 -5.46 6.61 -0.06
N GLY A 68 -5.37 7.72 0.67
CA GLY A 68 -5.54 9.07 0.11
C GLY A 68 -4.51 9.39 -0.97
N LYS A 69 -3.23 9.10 -0.72
CA LYS A 69 -2.17 9.28 -1.73
C LYS A 69 -2.36 8.37 -2.94
N ALA A 70 -2.77 7.12 -2.76
CA ALA A 70 -3.08 6.22 -3.87
C ALA A 70 -4.18 6.79 -4.77
N ARG A 71 -5.25 7.35 -4.18
CA ARG A 71 -6.31 8.04 -4.93
C ARG A 71 -5.76 9.21 -5.75
N ASP A 72 -4.86 10.01 -5.18
CA ASP A 72 -4.36 11.21 -5.83
C ASP A 72 -3.34 10.90 -6.96
N GLU A 73 -2.59 9.81 -6.81
CA GLU A 73 -1.52 9.41 -7.74
C GLU A 73 -1.98 8.45 -8.85
N ILE A 74 -3.05 7.67 -8.64
CA ILE A 74 -3.51 6.62 -9.55
C ILE A 74 -4.84 7.01 -10.21
N ASP A 75 -4.81 7.30 -11.52
CA ASP A 75 -6.00 7.46 -12.34
C ASP A 75 -6.48 6.11 -12.92
N LEU A 76 -7.53 5.55 -12.31
CA LEU A 76 -8.11 4.28 -12.75
C LEU A 76 -8.75 4.33 -14.15
N ARG A 77 -9.12 5.51 -14.66
CA ARG A 77 -9.75 5.64 -15.99
C ARG A 77 -8.78 5.27 -17.11
N GLY A 78 -7.48 5.54 -16.89
CA GLY A 78 -6.39 5.16 -17.79
C GLY A 78 -5.70 3.85 -17.41
N HIS A 79 -5.99 3.29 -16.24
CA HIS A 79 -5.31 2.12 -15.71
C HIS A 79 -5.62 0.83 -16.49
N LYS A 80 -4.57 0.17 -17.00
CA LYS A 80 -4.64 -1.12 -17.71
C LYS A 80 -3.60 -2.09 -17.15
N GLY A 81 -4.02 -3.31 -16.86
CA GLY A 81 -3.19 -4.41 -16.35
C GLY A 81 -3.97 -5.73 -16.41
N ALA A 82 -3.27 -6.86 -16.38
CA ALA A 82 -3.90 -8.19 -16.46
C ALA A 82 -4.69 -8.58 -15.20
N HIS A 83 -4.42 -7.95 -14.05
CA HIS A 83 -5.11 -8.24 -12.80
C HIS A 83 -6.44 -7.48 -12.71
N PRO A 84 -7.56 -8.15 -12.36
CA PRO A 84 -8.81 -7.48 -12.02
C PRO A 84 -8.60 -6.49 -10.86
N ARG A 85 -9.26 -5.33 -10.93
CA ARG A 85 -9.14 -4.26 -9.95
C ARG A 85 -10.39 -3.40 -9.92
N MET A 86 -10.73 -2.89 -8.75
CA MET A 86 -11.80 -1.94 -8.47
C MET A 86 -11.31 -0.62 -7.89
N GLY A 87 -10.19 -0.62 -7.15
CA GLY A 87 -9.67 0.55 -6.44
C GLY A 87 -8.21 0.91 -6.76
N ALA A 88 -7.84 2.17 -6.53
CA ALA A 88 -6.45 2.64 -6.59
C ALA A 88 -5.61 1.95 -5.50
N MET A 89 -6.15 1.87 -4.30
CA MET A 89 -5.85 0.83 -3.32
C MET A 89 -7.00 -0.19 -3.39
N ASP A 90 -6.71 -1.40 -3.84
CA ASP A 90 -7.75 -2.37 -4.24
C ASP A 90 -8.24 -3.20 -3.06
N VAL A 91 -7.31 -3.76 -2.30
CA VAL A 91 -7.57 -4.49 -1.06
C VAL A 91 -6.57 -4.08 0.01
N CYS A 92 -6.98 -4.13 1.28
CA CYS A 92 -6.13 -3.80 2.42
C CYS A 92 -6.42 -4.77 3.58
N PRO A 93 -5.93 -6.02 3.51
CA PRO A 93 -6.11 -7.01 4.56
C PRO A 93 -5.34 -6.62 5.83
N PHE A 94 -5.85 -7.05 6.98
CA PHE A 94 -5.17 -6.97 8.28
C PHE A 94 -5.16 -8.37 8.91
N VAL A 95 -3.98 -8.84 9.30
CA VAL A 95 -3.76 -10.17 9.88
C VAL A 95 -3.16 -10.02 11.28
N PRO A 96 -3.76 -10.60 12.33
CA PRO A 96 -3.28 -10.50 13.71
C PRO A 96 -2.05 -11.36 14.02
#